data_AF-A0AA37Q769-F1
#
_entry.id   AF-A0AA37Q769-F1
#
_cell.length_a   1.000
_cell.length_b   1.000
_cell.length_c   1.000
_cell.angle_alpha   90.00
_cell.angle_beta   90.00
_cell.angle_gamma   90.00
#
_symmetry.space_group_name_H-M   'P 1'
#
loop_
_entity.id
_entity.type
_entity.pdbx_description
1 polymer ?
#
loop_
_entity_poly.entity_id
_entity_poly.type
_entity_poly.pdbx_seq_one_letter_code
_entity_poly.pdbx_strand_id
1 'polypeptide(L)'
;MPCAAPPFARVATCPGPTGLPVASRCPRCARGTCLAAGTKFRADCPGPGGLPAAKVCPECRARANLRDRRASMSNLLLQPGVTGAQLQRGWTQRVEAIVQQMFVDAFAGNEPCRYAFCIAGSGARHEASPFSDLDCFLLLEDDSAANVTFFRNASKQVSDLLLALDYGSGLRFCNLMSPLGCPGDPTAPELMRTPHNMADVVEWPDARANAHVKGGLQENRFLFGTQQLHTDFVTDLNNVVNKTCFTFSSRVTITRGKQMGLDTIRKLLADREYAPPQKTDQWFHVKNQFYRPPQFIAKGLAWFYGVPDVNTVQQLDALVLGNHMSRSVANNFKPILDVMARLRFKLHLDREGEKDFVYVAAATRDAEIARINGLVTTTKEERDLRTRLQQGTLLTAQERADLVAVIPNLHYIMRLAAEFLREKEKVLGKRNNPFLA
;
A
#
# COMPACT_ATOMS: atom_id res chain seq x y z
N MET A 1 -19.27 12.09 -26.53
CA MET A 1 -19.52 10.64 -26.76
C MET A 1 -19.14 9.90 -25.50
N PRO A 2 -20.01 9.08 -24.89
CA PRO A 2 -19.60 8.26 -23.75
C PRO A 2 -18.72 7.11 -24.26
N CYS A 3 -17.50 7.00 -23.73
CA CYS A 3 -16.61 5.87 -23.97
C CYS A 3 -17.27 4.58 -23.42
N ALA A 4 -17.88 3.81 -24.31
CA ALA A 4 -18.20 2.42 -24.04
C ALA A 4 -16.88 1.63 -24.07
N ALA A 5 -16.50 1.04 -22.93
CA ALA A 5 -15.43 0.07 -22.89
C ALA A 5 -15.78 -1.08 -23.86
N PRO A 6 -14.81 -1.61 -24.64
CA PRO A 6 -15.09 -2.73 -25.54
C PRO A 6 -15.57 -3.94 -24.72
N PRO A 7 -16.52 -4.73 -25.26
CA PRO A 7 -16.94 -5.97 -24.63
C PRO A 7 -15.72 -6.89 -24.47
N PHE A 8 -15.54 -7.42 -23.26
CA PHE A 8 -14.48 -8.36 -22.92
C PHE A 8 -14.51 -9.55 -23.89
N ALA A 9 -13.49 -9.68 -24.74
CA ALA A 9 -13.32 -10.85 -25.60
C ALA A 9 -12.82 -12.03 -24.75
N ARG A 10 -13.46 -13.19 -24.92
CA ARG A 10 -13.08 -14.44 -24.24
C ARG A 10 -11.66 -14.83 -24.61
N VAL A 11 -10.82 -15.15 -23.63
CA VAL A 11 -9.58 -15.90 -23.85
C VAL A 11 -9.96 -17.37 -24.09
N ALA A 12 -9.71 -17.88 -25.29
CA ALA A 12 -10.13 -19.21 -25.75
C ALA A 12 -9.55 -20.38 -24.92
N THR A 13 -8.55 -20.12 -24.07
CA THR A 13 -7.84 -21.13 -23.28
C THR A 13 -8.15 -21.08 -21.78
N CYS A 14 -9.05 -20.20 -21.32
CA CYS A 14 -9.61 -20.35 -19.97
C CYS A 14 -10.62 -21.50 -20.02
N PRO A 15 -10.42 -22.61 -19.29
CA PRO A 15 -11.30 -23.78 -19.42
C PRO A 15 -12.76 -23.47 -19.10
N GLY A 16 -13.01 -22.34 -18.42
CA GLY A 16 -14.34 -21.85 -18.12
C GLY A 16 -15.20 -22.92 -17.45
N PRO A 17 -16.51 -22.70 -17.33
CA PRO A 17 -17.41 -23.73 -16.87
C PRO A 17 -17.46 -24.94 -17.80
N THR A 18 -16.98 -24.88 -19.06
CA THR A 18 -17.11 -25.96 -20.05
C THR A 18 -16.19 -27.15 -19.84
N GLY A 19 -15.02 -26.98 -19.22
CA GLY A 19 -14.06 -28.08 -18.99
C GLY A 19 -14.40 -29.04 -17.84
N LEU A 20 -15.33 -28.67 -16.96
CA LEU A 20 -15.78 -29.52 -15.84
C LEU A 20 -17.11 -30.20 -16.19
N PRO A 21 -17.27 -31.51 -15.90
CA PRO A 21 -18.55 -32.21 -16.01
C PRO A 21 -19.65 -31.43 -15.26
N VAL A 22 -20.86 -31.35 -15.82
CA VAL A 22 -21.99 -30.57 -15.26
C VAL A 22 -22.29 -30.98 -13.80
N ALA A 23 -22.14 -32.26 -13.47
CA ALA A 23 -22.32 -32.82 -12.12
C ALA A 23 -21.27 -32.36 -11.09
N SER A 24 -20.16 -31.78 -11.56
CA SER A 24 -19.05 -31.26 -10.75
C SER A 24 -19.07 -29.74 -10.63
N ARG A 25 -20.10 -29.06 -11.16
CA ARG A 25 -20.22 -27.60 -11.06
C ARG A 25 -21.05 -27.23 -9.83
N CYS A 26 -20.71 -26.12 -9.18
CA CYS A 26 -21.65 -25.53 -8.22
C CYS A 26 -22.94 -25.08 -8.94
N PRO A 27 -24.09 -24.98 -8.26
CA PRO A 27 -25.37 -24.67 -8.90
C PRO A 27 -25.39 -23.38 -9.73
N ARG A 28 -24.49 -22.40 -9.50
CA ARG A 28 -24.41 -21.15 -10.27
C ARG A 28 -23.50 -21.25 -11.49
N CYS A 29 -22.37 -21.97 -11.39
CA CYS A 29 -21.56 -22.36 -12.55
C CYS A 29 -22.32 -23.30 -13.50
N ALA A 30 -23.14 -24.21 -12.95
CA ALA A 30 -24.03 -25.07 -13.74
C ALA A 30 -25.06 -24.28 -14.55
N ARG A 31 -25.52 -23.15 -14.00
CA ARG A 31 -26.46 -22.22 -14.65
C ARG A 31 -25.79 -21.13 -15.51
N GLY A 32 -24.46 -21.13 -15.66
CA GLY A 32 -23.74 -20.10 -16.41
C GLY A 32 -23.75 -18.69 -15.77
N THR A 33 -24.21 -18.56 -14.53
CA THR A 33 -24.48 -17.27 -13.86
C THR A 33 -23.28 -16.63 -13.17
N CYS A 34 -22.14 -17.33 -13.07
CA CYS A 34 -20.92 -16.77 -12.47
C CYS A 34 -20.20 -15.76 -13.38
N LEU A 35 -20.52 -15.72 -14.68
CA LEU A 35 -19.85 -14.90 -15.69
C LEU A 35 -20.77 -13.83 -16.32
N ALA A 36 -22.00 -13.66 -15.81
CA ALA A 36 -22.91 -12.66 -16.34
C ALA A 36 -22.50 -11.26 -15.84
N ALA A 37 -21.99 -10.44 -16.75
CA ALA A 37 -21.61 -9.05 -16.48
C ALA A 37 -22.77 -8.30 -15.80
N GLY A 38 -22.48 -7.58 -14.72
CA GLY A 38 -23.45 -6.72 -14.01
C GLY A 38 -24.33 -7.41 -12.96
N THR A 39 -24.22 -8.72 -12.74
CA THR A 39 -24.95 -9.38 -11.64
C THR A 39 -24.22 -9.20 -10.30
N LYS A 40 -24.69 -8.27 -9.45
CA LYS A 40 -24.28 -8.25 -8.03
C LYS A 40 -24.74 -9.58 -7.40
N PHE A 41 -23.78 -10.39 -6.96
CA PHE A 41 -24.09 -11.64 -6.28
C PHE A 41 -24.74 -11.32 -4.93
N ARG A 42 -25.88 -11.96 -4.63
CA ARG A 42 -26.49 -11.93 -3.30
C ARG A 42 -25.54 -12.57 -2.26
N ALA A 43 -25.57 -12.05 -1.04
CA ALA A 43 -24.82 -12.55 0.12
C ALA A 43 -25.13 -14.01 0.51
N ASP A 44 -26.14 -14.61 -0.12
CA ASP A 44 -26.64 -15.98 0.10
C ASP A 44 -25.98 -17.04 -0.80
N CYS A 45 -24.95 -16.69 -1.59
CA CYS A 45 -24.17 -17.71 -2.28
C CYS A 45 -23.55 -18.63 -1.23
N PRO A 46 -23.88 -19.94 -1.20
CA PRO A 46 -23.47 -20.83 -0.11
C PRO A 46 -21.95 -21.00 -0.04
N GLY A 47 -21.21 -20.51 -1.04
CA GLY A 47 -19.78 -20.76 -1.18
C GLY A 47 -19.53 -22.27 -1.22
N PRO A 48 -18.37 -22.75 -0.77
CA PRO A 48 -18.13 -24.17 -0.54
C PRO A 48 -18.93 -24.75 0.66
N GLY A 49 -20.10 -24.20 1.00
CA GLY A 49 -20.97 -24.63 2.11
C GLY A 49 -21.49 -26.05 1.93
N GLY A 50 -20.62 -27.03 2.19
CA GLY A 50 -20.88 -28.47 2.14
C GLY A 50 -20.46 -29.19 0.85
N LEU A 51 -19.92 -28.49 -0.16
CA LEU A 51 -19.47 -29.14 -1.40
C LEU A 51 -17.96 -29.46 -1.38
N PRO A 52 -17.54 -30.66 -1.83
CA PRO A 52 -16.12 -31.01 -1.94
C PRO A 52 -15.35 -30.00 -2.81
N ALA A 53 -14.08 -29.74 -2.50
CA ALA A 53 -13.22 -28.79 -3.22
C ALA A 53 -13.14 -29.03 -4.74
N ALA A 54 -13.31 -30.28 -5.18
CA ALA A 54 -13.37 -30.68 -6.59
C ALA A 54 -14.59 -30.13 -7.34
N LYS A 55 -15.60 -29.57 -6.64
CA LYS A 55 -16.85 -29.05 -7.22
C LYS A 55 -16.97 -27.52 -7.22
N VAL A 56 -15.90 -26.81 -6.86
CA VAL A 56 -15.88 -25.35 -6.73
C VAL A 56 -14.88 -24.76 -7.72
N CYS A 57 -15.30 -23.76 -8.50
CA CYS A 57 -14.40 -23.13 -9.47
C CYS A 57 -13.26 -22.36 -8.77
N PRO A 58 -12.12 -22.14 -9.45
CA PRO A 58 -10.96 -21.46 -8.85
C PRO A 58 -11.27 -20.09 -8.25
N GLU A 59 -12.09 -19.28 -8.92
CA GLU A 59 -12.49 -17.95 -8.46
C GLU A 59 -13.30 -18.00 -7.15
N CYS A 60 -14.33 -18.85 -7.07
CA CYS A 60 -15.12 -19.02 -5.84
C CYS A 60 -14.28 -19.57 -4.69
N ARG A 61 -13.36 -20.50 -4.97
CA ARG A 61 -12.42 -21.04 -3.98
C ARG A 61 -11.49 -19.95 -3.46
N ALA A 62 -10.94 -19.14 -4.35
CA ALA A 62 -10.04 -18.04 -3.98
C ALA A 62 -10.78 -16.94 -3.19
N ARG A 63 -12.05 -16.65 -3.52
CA ARG A 63 -12.92 -15.75 -2.74
C ARG A 63 -13.17 -16.26 -1.32
N ALA A 64 -13.57 -17.52 -1.19
CA ALA A 64 -13.78 -18.14 0.12
C ALA A 64 -12.48 -18.08 0.94
N ASN A 65 -11.35 -18.42 0.33
CA ASN A 65 -10.04 -18.36 0.98
C ASN A 65 -9.68 -16.95 1.46
N LEU A 66 -9.90 -15.90 0.65
CA LEU A 66 -9.69 -14.50 1.05
C LEU A 66 -10.58 -14.11 2.24
N ARG A 67 -11.87 -14.45 2.17
CA ARG A 67 -12.83 -14.17 3.25
C ARG A 67 -12.44 -14.88 4.54
N ASP A 68 -12.08 -16.15 4.48
CA ASP A 68 -11.69 -16.95 5.64
C ASP A 68 -10.39 -16.40 6.27
N ARG A 69 -9.44 -15.92 5.44
CA ARG A 69 -8.24 -15.23 5.91
C ARG A 69 -8.54 -13.91 6.61
N ARG A 70 -9.48 -13.11 6.09
CA ARG A 70 -9.94 -11.88 6.78
C ARG A 70 -10.63 -12.20 8.11
N ALA A 71 -11.50 -13.21 8.13
CA ALA A 71 -12.15 -13.68 9.36
C ALA A 71 -11.12 -14.16 10.40
N SER A 72 -10.07 -14.86 9.96
CA SER A 72 -8.94 -15.22 10.83
C SER A 72 -8.24 -13.99 11.42
N MET A 73 -8.09 -12.90 10.65
CA MET A 73 -7.52 -11.66 11.18
C MET A 73 -8.46 -10.94 12.15
N SER A 74 -9.77 -10.98 11.91
CA SER A 74 -10.77 -10.46 12.87
C SER A 74 -10.66 -11.19 14.21
N ASN A 75 -10.48 -12.51 14.19
CA ASN A 75 -10.26 -13.29 15.41
C ASN A 75 -8.94 -12.90 16.11
N LEU A 76 -7.87 -12.68 15.34
CA LEU A 76 -6.57 -12.26 15.89
C LEU A 76 -6.64 -10.86 16.52
N LEU A 77 -7.40 -9.93 15.93
CA LEU A 77 -7.62 -8.58 16.46
C LEU A 77 -8.26 -8.59 17.86
N LEU A 78 -9.09 -9.59 18.15
CA LEU A 78 -9.77 -9.75 19.44
C LEU A 78 -8.89 -10.41 20.53
N GLN A 79 -7.72 -10.92 20.17
CA GLN A 79 -6.84 -11.58 21.15
C GLN A 79 -6.11 -10.55 22.03
N PRO A 80 -6.09 -10.75 23.36
CA PRO A 80 -5.33 -9.89 24.28
C PRO A 80 -3.85 -9.84 23.92
N GLY A 81 -3.25 -8.65 24.00
CA GLY A 81 -1.81 -8.46 23.77
C GLY A 81 -1.35 -8.44 22.31
N VAL A 82 -2.26 -8.64 21.34
CA VAL A 82 -1.92 -8.52 19.93
C VAL A 82 -1.64 -7.07 19.56
N THR A 83 -0.45 -6.84 19.03
CA THR A 83 0.03 -5.54 18.53
C THR A 83 -0.44 -5.30 17.10
N GLY A 84 -0.55 -4.03 16.70
CA GLY A 84 -0.85 -3.63 15.33
C GLY A 84 0.18 -4.16 14.34
N ALA A 85 1.46 -4.19 14.73
CA ALA A 85 2.53 -4.74 13.91
C ALA A 85 2.36 -6.27 13.68
N GLN A 86 1.88 -7.02 14.67
CA GLN A 86 1.56 -8.44 14.49
C GLN A 86 0.39 -8.64 13.52
N LEU A 87 -0.66 -7.82 13.60
CA LEU A 87 -1.79 -7.87 12.68
C LEU A 87 -1.35 -7.61 11.23
N GLN A 88 -0.59 -6.55 11.01
CA GLN A 88 -0.14 -6.19 9.67
C GLN A 88 0.80 -7.25 9.09
N ARG A 89 1.79 -7.72 9.86
CA ARG A 89 2.67 -8.82 9.40
C ARG A 89 1.88 -10.07 9.05
N GLY A 90 0.97 -10.50 9.93
CA GLY A 90 0.15 -11.68 9.70
C GLY A 90 -0.72 -11.56 8.46
N TRP A 91 -1.27 -10.37 8.20
CA TRP A 91 -2.03 -10.11 6.98
C TRP A 91 -1.16 -10.07 5.74
N THR A 92 -0.04 -9.36 5.77
CA THR A 92 0.85 -9.23 4.63
C THR A 92 1.35 -10.61 4.19
N GLN A 93 1.78 -11.48 5.12
CA GLN A 93 2.16 -12.86 4.82
C GLN A 93 1.04 -13.67 4.14
N ARG A 94 -0.22 -13.40 4.52
CA ARG A 94 -1.38 -14.05 3.90
C ARG A 94 -1.62 -13.59 2.47
N VAL A 95 -1.47 -12.30 2.20
CA VAL A 95 -1.57 -11.71 0.86
C VAL A 95 -0.44 -12.22 -0.03
N GLU A 96 0.77 -12.26 0.49
CA GLU A 96 1.94 -12.80 -0.19
C GLU A 96 1.73 -14.22 -0.70
N ALA A 97 1.21 -15.11 0.16
CA ALA A 97 0.89 -16.48 -0.25
C ALA A 97 -0.22 -16.55 -1.32
N ILE A 98 -1.23 -15.68 -1.26
CA ILE A 98 -2.29 -15.62 -2.28
C ILE A 98 -1.69 -15.21 -3.63
N VAL A 99 -0.93 -14.13 -3.65
CA VAL A 99 -0.35 -13.56 -4.88
C VAL A 99 0.63 -14.54 -5.50
N GLN A 100 1.50 -15.16 -4.70
CA GLN A 100 2.43 -16.18 -5.18
C GLN A 100 1.69 -17.33 -5.85
N GLN A 101 0.63 -17.87 -5.23
CA GLN A 101 -0.15 -18.94 -5.83
C GLN A 101 -0.83 -18.51 -7.14
N MET A 102 -1.36 -17.28 -7.20
CA MET A 102 -1.99 -16.76 -8.41
C MET A 102 -1.00 -16.66 -9.58
N PHE A 103 0.24 -16.26 -9.32
CA PHE A 103 1.28 -16.23 -10.35
C PHE A 103 1.75 -17.62 -10.75
N VAL A 104 1.90 -18.55 -9.80
CA VAL A 104 2.19 -19.96 -10.13
C VAL A 104 1.11 -20.53 -11.05
N ASP A 105 -0.16 -20.28 -10.75
CA ASP A 105 -1.28 -20.73 -11.58
C ASP A 105 -1.30 -20.03 -12.95
N ALA A 106 -0.97 -18.74 -13.02
CA ALA A 106 -0.95 -17.95 -14.26
C ALA A 106 0.21 -18.34 -15.18
N PHE A 107 1.37 -18.70 -14.62
CA PHE A 107 2.53 -19.12 -15.40
C PHE A 107 2.45 -20.59 -15.84
N ALA A 108 1.92 -21.46 -14.98
CA ALA A 108 1.80 -22.89 -15.22
C ALA A 108 3.13 -23.57 -15.68
N GLY A 109 4.27 -23.06 -15.21
CA GLY A 109 5.61 -23.55 -15.55
C GLY A 109 6.10 -23.18 -16.96
N ASN A 110 5.44 -22.25 -17.64
CA ASN A 110 5.79 -21.81 -19.00
C ASN A 110 6.48 -20.43 -19.02
N GLU A 111 7.15 -20.05 -17.93
CA GLU A 111 7.86 -18.78 -17.86
C GLU A 111 8.97 -18.73 -18.93
N PRO A 112 9.03 -17.70 -19.78
CA PRO A 112 9.97 -17.67 -20.91
C PRO A 112 11.40 -17.30 -20.51
N CYS A 113 11.60 -16.76 -19.31
CA CYS A 113 12.89 -16.44 -18.73
C CYS A 113 12.81 -16.41 -17.20
N ARG A 114 13.96 -16.33 -16.52
CA ARG A 114 13.98 -16.12 -15.07
C ARG A 114 13.36 -14.76 -14.74
N TYR A 115 12.62 -14.72 -13.65
CA TYR A 115 11.97 -13.51 -13.17
C TYR A 115 12.05 -13.43 -11.64
N ALA A 116 11.81 -12.24 -11.08
CA ALA A 116 11.56 -12.04 -9.66
C ALA A 116 10.34 -11.13 -9.47
N PHE A 117 9.38 -11.58 -8.67
CA PHE A 117 8.28 -10.74 -8.23
C PHE A 117 8.71 -9.97 -6.98
N CYS A 118 8.64 -8.65 -7.05
CA CYS A 118 9.00 -7.77 -5.96
C CYS A 118 7.75 -7.04 -5.44
N ILE A 119 7.58 -7.05 -4.13
CA ILE A 119 6.54 -6.27 -3.45
C ILE A 119 7.14 -4.94 -3.00
N ALA A 120 6.33 -3.89 -2.97
CA ALA A 120 6.71 -2.55 -2.56
C ALA A 120 5.73 -1.98 -1.53
N GLY A 121 5.96 -0.74 -1.10
CA GLY A 121 5.01 0.02 -0.31
C GLY A 121 4.60 -0.69 0.99
N SER A 122 3.29 -0.72 1.29
CA SER A 122 2.81 -1.31 2.54
C SER A 122 3.07 -2.82 2.65
N GLY A 123 3.11 -3.53 1.51
CA GLY A 123 3.44 -4.95 1.47
C GLY A 123 4.92 -5.20 1.78
N ALA A 124 5.84 -4.45 1.19
CA ALA A 124 7.27 -4.57 1.48
C ALA A 124 7.61 -4.24 2.94
N ARG A 125 6.90 -3.28 3.53
CA ARG A 125 7.05 -2.92 4.94
C ARG A 125 6.40 -3.91 5.91
N HIS A 126 5.65 -4.91 5.43
CA HIS A 126 4.77 -5.74 6.27
C HIS A 126 3.80 -4.91 7.14
N GLU A 127 3.28 -3.85 6.55
CA GLU A 127 2.41 -2.85 7.16
C GLU A 127 1.06 -2.73 6.43
N ALA A 128 0.73 -3.71 5.60
CA ALA A 128 -0.52 -3.74 4.85
C ALA A 128 -1.71 -4.01 5.78
N SER A 129 -2.86 -3.41 5.46
CA SER A 129 -4.13 -3.68 6.11
C SER A 129 -5.07 -4.47 5.17
N PRO A 130 -6.22 -5.00 5.65
CA PRO A 130 -7.04 -5.98 4.92
C PRO A 130 -7.54 -5.59 3.53
N PHE A 131 -7.56 -4.30 3.23
CA PHE A 131 -8.03 -3.72 1.97
C PHE A 131 -6.95 -2.85 1.30
N SER A 132 -5.67 -3.03 1.69
CA SER A 132 -4.57 -2.33 1.04
C SER A 132 -4.33 -2.82 -0.38
N ASP A 133 -4.09 -1.85 -1.27
CA ASP A 133 -3.56 -2.10 -2.61
C ASP A 133 -2.19 -2.77 -2.54
N LEU A 134 -1.88 -3.55 -3.57
CA LEU A 134 -0.61 -4.24 -3.74
C LEU A 134 0.31 -3.43 -4.67
N ASP A 135 1.26 -2.73 -4.07
CA ASP A 135 2.37 -2.12 -4.79
C ASP A 135 3.37 -3.21 -5.19
N CYS A 136 3.66 -3.38 -6.47
CA CYS A 136 4.56 -4.43 -6.94
C CYS A 136 5.15 -4.17 -8.34
N PHE A 137 6.19 -4.93 -8.67
CA PHE A 137 6.85 -4.92 -9.98
C PHE A 137 7.52 -6.28 -10.26
N LEU A 138 7.91 -6.49 -11.51
CA LEU A 138 8.64 -7.68 -11.95
C LEU A 138 10.03 -7.30 -12.46
N LEU A 139 11.01 -8.07 -12.01
CA LEU A 139 12.36 -8.07 -12.58
C LEU A 139 12.47 -9.27 -13.53
N LEU A 140 12.94 -9.04 -14.75
CA LEU A 140 13.10 -10.05 -15.79
C LEU A 140 14.59 -10.26 -16.08
N GLU A 141 15.00 -11.48 -16.40
CA GLU A 141 16.35 -11.74 -16.91
C GLU A 141 16.56 -11.10 -18.29
N ASP A 142 15.53 -11.11 -19.13
CA ASP A 142 15.48 -10.47 -20.44
C ASP A 142 14.12 -9.78 -20.62
N ASP A 143 14.13 -8.45 -20.81
CA ASP A 143 12.94 -7.62 -21.05
C ASP A 143 12.64 -7.40 -22.55
N SER A 144 13.02 -8.36 -23.39
CA SER A 144 12.56 -8.45 -24.77
C SER A 144 11.03 -8.39 -24.89
N ALA A 145 10.54 -7.85 -26.01
CA ALA A 145 9.11 -7.62 -26.23
C ALA A 145 8.25 -8.89 -26.09
N ALA A 146 8.78 -10.05 -26.44
CA ALA A 146 8.10 -11.34 -26.28
C ALA A 146 7.91 -11.70 -24.80
N ASN A 147 8.99 -11.61 -24.00
CA ASN A 147 8.94 -11.89 -22.56
C ASN A 147 8.03 -10.91 -21.84
N VAL A 148 8.17 -9.60 -22.10
CA VAL A 148 7.31 -8.57 -21.50
C VAL A 148 5.84 -8.84 -21.85
N THR A 149 5.53 -9.26 -23.08
CA THR A 149 4.15 -9.61 -23.47
C THR A 149 3.60 -10.80 -22.70
N PHE A 150 4.41 -11.85 -22.46
CA PHE A 150 4.03 -12.97 -21.61
C PHE A 150 3.71 -12.51 -20.18
N PHE A 151 4.64 -11.80 -19.53
CA PHE A 151 4.46 -11.35 -18.14
C PHE A 151 3.34 -10.33 -17.99
N ARG A 152 3.08 -9.49 -19.00
CA ARG A 152 1.93 -8.58 -19.05
C ARG A 152 0.62 -9.36 -19.03
N ASN A 153 0.51 -10.40 -19.85
CA ASN A 153 -0.71 -11.21 -19.93
C ASN A 153 -0.98 -11.95 -18.62
N ALA A 154 0.07 -12.54 -18.02
CA ALA A 154 -0.04 -13.19 -16.71
C ALA A 154 -0.42 -12.18 -15.60
N SER A 155 0.25 -11.02 -15.56
CA SER A 155 -0.06 -9.95 -14.59
C SER A 155 -1.49 -9.43 -14.77
N LYS A 156 -1.97 -9.31 -16.01
CA LYS A 156 -3.36 -8.96 -16.29
C LYS A 156 -4.33 -10.01 -15.75
N GLN A 157 -4.07 -11.30 -15.96
CA GLN A 157 -4.88 -12.37 -15.41
C GLN A 157 -4.94 -12.31 -13.88
N VAL A 158 -3.80 -12.12 -13.22
CA VAL A 158 -3.74 -11.96 -11.75
C VAL A 158 -4.50 -10.71 -11.30
N SER A 159 -4.33 -9.58 -11.98
CA SER A 159 -5.07 -8.35 -11.68
C SER A 159 -6.59 -8.54 -11.77
N ASP A 160 -7.06 -9.19 -12.84
CA ASP A 160 -8.47 -9.47 -13.06
C ASP A 160 -9.02 -10.42 -11.96
N LEU A 161 -8.23 -11.41 -11.54
CA LEU A 161 -8.59 -12.29 -10.42
C LEU A 161 -8.66 -11.54 -9.09
N LEU A 162 -7.66 -10.70 -8.78
CA LEU A 162 -7.65 -9.88 -7.56
C LEU A 162 -8.89 -8.97 -7.49
N LEU A 163 -9.21 -8.26 -8.58
CA LEU A 163 -10.41 -7.44 -8.68
C LEU A 163 -11.69 -8.27 -8.47
N ALA A 164 -11.72 -9.47 -9.05
CA ALA A 164 -12.83 -10.38 -8.89
C ALA A 164 -12.96 -10.88 -7.45
N LEU A 165 -11.87 -11.03 -6.68
CA LEU A 165 -11.94 -11.57 -5.32
C LEU A 165 -12.78 -10.74 -4.35
N ASP A 166 -12.80 -9.43 -4.55
CA ASP A 166 -13.33 -8.50 -3.55
C ASP A 166 -14.36 -7.51 -4.10
N TYR A 167 -14.99 -7.84 -5.23
CA TYR A 167 -15.97 -6.97 -5.90
C TYR A 167 -15.44 -5.53 -6.12
N GLY A 168 -14.13 -5.39 -6.27
CA GLY A 168 -13.43 -4.11 -6.44
C GLY A 168 -13.13 -3.29 -5.18
N SER A 169 -13.42 -3.77 -3.95
CA SER A 169 -13.31 -2.96 -2.73
C SER A 169 -12.02 -3.06 -1.92
N GLY A 170 -11.10 -4.01 -2.16
CA GLY A 170 -9.92 -4.16 -1.27
C GLY A 170 -8.63 -4.67 -1.87
N LEU A 171 -8.54 -5.94 -2.29
CA LEU A 171 -7.26 -6.49 -2.75
C LEU A 171 -7.12 -6.36 -4.27
N ARG A 172 -6.28 -5.44 -4.72
CA ARG A 172 -5.97 -5.19 -6.14
C ARG A 172 -4.53 -4.72 -6.29
N PHE A 173 -4.01 -4.73 -7.52
CA PHE A 173 -2.78 -3.98 -7.78
C PHE A 173 -3.00 -2.48 -7.59
N CYS A 174 -1.97 -1.80 -7.10
CA CYS A 174 -1.98 -0.35 -7.04
C CYS A 174 -2.09 0.23 -8.45
N ASN A 175 -2.95 1.24 -8.62
CA ASN A 175 -3.11 1.93 -9.91
C ASN A 175 -1.89 2.74 -10.34
N LEU A 176 -0.88 2.91 -9.48
CA LEU A 176 0.33 3.67 -9.80
C LEU A 176 1.56 2.78 -9.90
N MET A 177 1.63 1.73 -9.07
CA MET A 177 2.79 0.86 -8.96
C MET A 177 2.38 -0.60 -9.10
N SER A 178 2.24 -1.02 -10.34
CA SER A 178 1.98 -2.41 -10.71
C SER A 178 2.84 -2.80 -11.91
N PRO A 179 3.02 -4.11 -12.19
CA PRO A 179 3.67 -4.56 -13.42
C PRO A 179 3.07 -3.92 -14.68
N LEU A 180 1.75 -3.66 -14.68
CA LEU A 180 0.99 -3.10 -15.80
C LEU A 180 1.11 -1.57 -15.94
N GLY A 181 1.87 -0.91 -15.05
CA GLY A 181 1.94 0.55 -14.99
C GLY A 181 0.68 1.19 -14.43
N CYS A 182 0.38 2.42 -14.87
CA CYS A 182 -0.79 3.18 -14.45
C CYS A 182 -1.94 3.02 -15.47
N PRO A 183 -3.08 2.41 -15.09
CA PRO A 183 -4.21 2.25 -16.01
C PRO A 183 -4.70 3.61 -16.53
N GLY A 184 -4.72 3.75 -17.86
CA GLY A 184 -5.20 4.97 -18.53
C GLY A 184 -4.15 6.07 -18.72
N ASP A 185 -2.91 5.85 -18.26
CA ASP A 185 -1.80 6.76 -18.51
C ASP A 185 -0.75 6.08 -19.42
N PRO A 186 -0.71 6.40 -20.72
CA PRO A 186 0.24 5.80 -21.66
C PRO A 186 1.69 6.25 -21.41
N THR A 187 1.91 7.26 -20.56
CA THR A 187 3.25 7.75 -20.23
C THR A 187 3.86 7.06 -19.01
N ALA A 188 3.02 6.38 -18.21
CA ALA A 188 3.49 5.63 -17.06
C ALA A 188 4.23 4.36 -17.50
N PRO A 189 5.42 4.06 -16.93
CA PRO A 189 6.16 2.87 -17.28
C PRO A 189 5.42 1.61 -16.86
N GLU A 190 5.45 0.63 -17.75
CA GLU A 190 5.36 -0.76 -17.30
C GLU A 190 6.56 -1.09 -16.40
N LEU A 191 6.26 -1.79 -15.30
CA LEU A 191 7.22 -2.16 -14.27
C LEU A 191 7.58 -3.65 -14.39
N MET A 192 7.98 -4.04 -15.60
CA MET A 192 8.46 -5.37 -15.98
C MET A 192 9.75 -5.19 -16.79
N ARG A 193 10.90 -5.21 -16.13
CA ARG A 193 12.19 -4.77 -16.72
C ARG A 193 13.34 -5.61 -16.20
N THR A 194 14.50 -5.56 -16.87
CA THR A 194 15.74 -6.06 -16.27
C THR A 194 16.11 -5.29 -14.99
N PRO A 195 16.91 -5.87 -14.09
CA PRO A 195 17.41 -5.19 -12.89
C PRO A 195 17.96 -3.78 -13.16
N HIS A 196 18.85 -3.68 -14.15
CA HIS A 196 19.47 -2.43 -14.56
C HIS A 196 18.42 -1.40 -15.05
N ASN A 197 17.57 -1.80 -16.00
CA ASN A 197 16.54 -0.94 -16.57
C ASN A 197 15.48 -0.51 -15.54
N MET A 198 15.22 -1.32 -14.51
CA MET A 198 14.31 -0.97 -13.41
C MET A 198 14.94 0.06 -12.47
N ALA A 199 16.23 -0.07 -12.15
CA ALA A 199 16.93 0.89 -11.29
C ALA A 199 16.95 2.31 -11.89
N ASP A 200 17.11 2.40 -13.21
CA ASP A 200 17.11 3.67 -13.96
C ASP A 200 15.80 4.45 -13.86
N VAL A 201 14.66 3.78 -13.58
CA VAL A 201 13.35 4.43 -13.41
C VAL A 201 13.39 5.48 -12.30
N VAL A 202 14.24 5.31 -11.28
CA VAL A 202 14.42 6.27 -10.19
C VAL A 202 15.00 7.60 -10.70
N GLU A 203 15.74 7.59 -11.81
CA GLU A 203 16.31 8.79 -12.44
C GLU A 203 15.33 9.53 -13.34
N TRP A 204 14.21 8.90 -13.70
CA TRP A 204 13.30 9.48 -14.69
C TRP A 204 12.62 10.74 -14.15
N PRO A 205 12.19 11.68 -15.02
CA PRO A 205 11.39 12.83 -14.59
C PRO A 205 10.07 12.41 -13.93
N ASP A 206 9.54 13.24 -13.02
CA ASP A 206 8.27 12.96 -12.32
C ASP A 206 7.07 12.78 -13.27
N ALA A 207 7.13 13.39 -14.47
CA ALA A 207 6.15 13.22 -15.53
C ALA A 207 6.12 11.81 -16.14
N ARG A 208 7.19 11.01 -15.95
CA ARG A 208 7.26 9.61 -16.40
C ARG A 208 7.18 8.65 -15.22
N ALA A 209 7.88 8.92 -14.13
CA ALA A 209 7.85 8.08 -12.93
C ALA A 209 7.55 8.97 -11.72
N ASN A 210 6.31 8.92 -11.23
CA ASN A 210 5.91 9.74 -10.10
C ASN A 210 6.62 9.32 -8.80
N ALA A 211 6.49 10.15 -7.76
CA ALA A 211 7.12 9.91 -6.46
C ALA A 211 6.66 8.61 -5.77
N HIS A 212 5.47 8.10 -6.07
CA HIS A 212 4.97 6.84 -5.54
C HIS A 212 5.76 5.66 -6.12
N VAL A 213 5.95 5.62 -7.44
CA VAL A 213 6.78 4.59 -8.12
C VAL A 213 8.22 4.66 -7.62
N LYS A 214 8.86 5.83 -7.69
CA LYS A 214 10.25 5.99 -7.24
C LYS A 214 10.44 5.59 -5.78
N GLY A 215 9.51 5.99 -4.93
CA GLY A 215 9.56 5.66 -3.52
C GLY A 215 9.33 4.18 -3.24
N GLY A 216 8.45 3.52 -3.99
CA GLY A 216 8.24 2.08 -3.87
C GLY A 216 9.41 1.25 -4.43
N LEU A 217 10.10 1.72 -5.47
CA LEU A 217 11.33 1.07 -5.95
C LEU A 217 12.45 1.10 -4.90
N GLN A 218 12.50 2.11 -4.04
CA GLN A 218 13.42 2.13 -2.90
C GLN A 218 12.90 1.40 -1.66
N GLU A 219 11.58 1.27 -1.52
CA GLU A 219 10.91 0.51 -0.45
C GLU A 219 10.37 -0.81 -0.98
N ASN A 220 11.28 -1.69 -1.41
CA ASN A 220 10.93 -2.95 -2.05
C ASN A 220 11.49 -4.17 -1.30
N ARG A 221 10.91 -5.33 -1.57
CA ARG A 221 11.39 -6.62 -1.06
C ARG A 221 11.17 -7.71 -2.11
N PHE A 222 12.13 -8.62 -2.23
CA PHE A 222 11.94 -9.87 -2.95
C PHE A 222 10.80 -10.67 -2.32
N LEU A 223 9.92 -11.23 -3.16
CA LEU A 223 8.87 -12.12 -2.69
C LEU A 223 9.07 -13.57 -3.18
N PHE A 224 9.11 -13.78 -4.51
CA PHE A 224 9.32 -15.11 -5.10
C PHE A 224 9.96 -15.02 -6.50
N GLY A 225 10.44 -16.15 -7.00
CA GLY A 225 11.17 -16.28 -8.26
C GLY A 225 12.69 -16.33 -8.01
N THR A 226 13.45 -15.56 -8.76
CA THR A 226 14.92 -15.56 -8.76
C THR A 226 15.48 -14.47 -7.85
N GLN A 227 15.97 -14.84 -6.65
CA GLN A 227 16.57 -13.90 -5.69
C GLN A 227 17.76 -13.11 -6.27
N GLN A 228 18.53 -13.71 -7.18
CA GLN A 228 19.69 -13.02 -7.79
C GLN A 228 19.27 -11.76 -8.54
N LEU A 229 18.18 -11.79 -9.31
CA LEU A 229 17.70 -10.61 -10.04
C LEU A 229 17.35 -9.45 -9.10
N HIS A 230 16.77 -9.74 -7.94
CA HIS A 230 16.50 -8.73 -6.91
C HIS A 230 17.80 -8.18 -6.30
N THR A 231 18.78 -9.04 -6.07
CA THR A 231 20.10 -8.66 -5.54
C THR A 231 20.84 -7.74 -6.52
N ASP A 232 20.80 -8.07 -7.82
CA ASP A 232 21.36 -7.24 -8.89
C ASP A 232 20.64 -5.89 -8.96
N PHE A 233 19.30 -5.89 -8.86
CA PHE A 233 18.49 -4.67 -8.86
C PHE A 233 18.82 -3.76 -7.68
N VAL A 234 18.92 -4.31 -6.47
CA VAL A 234 19.30 -3.53 -5.28
C VAL A 234 20.71 -2.95 -5.43
N THR A 235 21.63 -3.70 -6.04
CA THR A 235 22.99 -3.23 -6.33
C THR A 235 22.97 -2.04 -7.30
N ASP A 236 22.26 -2.17 -8.42
CA ASP A 236 22.12 -1.11 -9.43
C ASP A 236 21.39 0.12 -8.88
N LEU A 237 20.32 -0.11 -8.11
CA LEU A 237 19.59 0.95 -7.43
C LEU A 237 20.49 1.70 -6.45
N ASN A 238 21.31 1.00 -5.67
CA ASN A 238 22.27 1.60 -4.77
C ASN A 238 23.29 2.47 -5.53
N ASN A 239 23.76 2.02 -6.69
CA ASN A 239 24.63 2.84 -7.55
C ASN A 239 23.91 4.12 -7.98
N VAL A 240 22.64 4.04 -8.39
CA VAL A 240 21.82 5.18 -8.79
C VAL A 240 21.58 6.17 -7.64
N VAL A 241 21.19 5.71 -6.45
CA VAL A 241 20.90 6.61 -5.32
C VAL A 241 22.16 7.20 -4.68
N ASN A 242 23.31 6.54 -4.84
CA ASN A 242 24.60 7.06 -4.40
C ASN A 242 25.24 8.03 -5.39
N LYS A 243 24.66 8.21 -6.59
CA LYS A 243 25.07 9.27 -7.51
C LYS A 243 25.00 10.62 -6.80
N THR A 244 26.08 11.38 -6.94
CA THR A 244 26.18 12.74 -6.45
C THR A 244 25.23 13.66 -7.21
N CYS A 245 24.44 14.45 -6.48
CA CYS A 245 23.66 15.54 -7.05
C CYS A 245 24.51 16.81 -7.05
N PHE A 246 24.79 17.37 -8.24
CA PHE A 246 25.43 18.68 -8.37
C PHE A 246 24.38 19.78 -8.19
N THR A 247 24.61 20.69 -7.25
CA THR A 247 23.92 21.99 -7.21
C THR A 247 24.92 23.07 -7.59
N PHE A 248 24.68 23.75 -8.72
CA PHE A 248 25.40 24.97 -9.09
C PHE A 248 25.28 26.02 -7.97
N SER A 249 26.36 26.78 -7.74
CA SER A 249 26.56 27.76 -6.65
C SER A 249 26.74 27.16 -5.24
N SER A 250 28.02 27.02 -4.84
CA SER A 250 28.54 26.96 -3.46
C SER A 250 27.92 26.00 -2.43
N ARG A 251 27.07 25.05 -2.83
CA ARG A 251 26.41 24.10 -1.91
C ARG A 251 26.99 22.68 -1.99
N VAL A 252 26.98 22.03 -0.83
CA VAL A 252 27.56 20.72 -0.55
C VAL A 252 26.97 19.64 -1.45
N THR A 253 27.87 18.85 -2.02
CA THR A 253 27.63 17.61 -2.74
C THR A 253 26.93 16.58 -1.84
N ILE A 254 25.63 16.34 -2.05
CA ILE A 254 24.91 15.23 -1.41
C ILE A 254 24.54 14.17 -2.44
N THR A 255 24.39 12.93 -1.97
CA THR A 255 23.89 11.84 -2.81
C THR A 255 22.39 12.04 -3.10
N ARG A 256 21.91 11.43 -4.17
CA ARG A 256 20.49 11.46 -4.50
C ARG A 256 19.62 10.86 -3.40
N GLY A 257 20.03 9.76 -2.78
CA GLY A 257 19.31 9.15 -1.65
C GLY A 257 19.10 10.13 -0.51
N LYS A 258 20.13 10.94 -0.19
CA LYS A 258 20.02 12.02 0.80
C LYS A 258 19.02 13.10 0.40
N GLN A 259 19.09 13.56 -0.85
CA GLN A 259 18.14 14.54 -1.37
C GLN A 259 16.70 14.00 -1.30
N MET A 260 16.47 12.75 -1.71
CA MET A 260 15.15 12.12 -1.65
C MET A 260 14.64 11.96 -0.22
N GLY A 261 15.52 11.67 0.74
CA GLY A 261 15.20 11.65 2.17
C GLY A 261 14.69 13.00 2.66
N LEU A 262 15.43 14.09 2.33
CA LEU A 262 15.00 15.46 2.66
C LEU A 262 13.69 15.83 1.95
N ASP A 263 13.55 15.50 0.66
CA ASP A 263 12.34 15.79 -0.11
C ASP A 263 11.10 15.09 0.46
N THR A 264 11.26 13.87 0.97
CA THR A 264 10.18 13.11 1.62
C THR A 264 9.68 13.83 2.87
N ILE A 265 10.60 14.25 3.75
CA ILE A 265 10.22 15.00 4.96
C ILE A 265 9.65 16.38 4.57
N ARG A 266 10.19 17.05 3.55
CA ARG A 266 9.73 18.38 3.14
C ARG A 266 8.30 18.33 2.62
N LYS A 267 7.99 17.35 1.76
CA LYS A 267 6.63 17.14 1.24
C LYS A 267 5.65 16.83 2.36
N LEU A 268 6.05 15.99 3.33
CA LEU A 268 5.24 15.72 4.52
C LEU A 268 4.87 17.00 5.27
N LEU A 269 5.84 17.88 5.56
CA LEU A 269 5.60 19.09 6.34
C LEU A 269 4.85 20.18 5.57
N ALA A 270 4.95 20.20 4.24
CA ALA A 270 4.29 21.18 3.38
C ALA A 270 2.81 20.86 3.12
N ASP A 271 2.43 19.59 3.17
CA ASP A 271 1.08 19.14 2.86
C ASP A 271 0.19 19.13 4.11
N ARG A 272 -0.88 19.94 4.06
CA ARG A 272 -1.84 20.11 5.16
C ARG A 272 -2.61 18.84 5.49
N GLU A 273 -2.69 17.88 4.57
CA GLU A 273 -3.36 16.60 4.82
C GLU A 273 -2.65 15.76 5.89
N TYR A 274 -1.34 15.98 6.08
CA TYR A 274 -0.52 15.33 7.11
C TYR A 274 -0.30 16.18 8.36
N ALA A 275 -0.98 17.32 8.48
CA ALA A 275 -0.85 18.17 9.65
C ALA A 275 -1.30 17.41 10.91
N PRO A 276 -0.50 17.47 12.01
CA PRO A 276 -0.84 16.78 13.23
C PRO A 276 -2.14 17.36 13.82
N PRO A 277 -3.09 16.52 14.24
CA PRO A 277 -4.37 16.98 14.73
C PRO A 277 -4.26 17.60 16.13
N GLN A 278 -5.29 18.35 16.51
CA GLN A 278 -5.47 18.90 17.84
C GLN A 278 -6.34 17.98 18.69
N LYS A 279 -6.19 18.05 20.02
CA LYS A 279 -7.02 17.28 20.97
C LYS A 279 -8.51 17.69 20.91
N THR A 280 -8.80 18.87 20.39
CA THR A 280 -10.15 19.44 20.25
C THR A 280 -10.83 19.06 18.94
N ASP A 281 -10.09 18.48 17.99
CA ASP A 281 -10.64 18.10 16.69
C ASP A 281 -11.73 17.02 16.86
N GLN A 282 -12.74 17.10 16.02
CA GLN A 282 -13.96 16.30 16.14
C GLN A 282 -13.99 15.12 15.17
N TRP A 283 -13.08 15.10 14.20
CA TRP A 283 -12.92 14.05 13.22
C TRP A 283 -11.49 14.02 12.70
N PHE A 284 -11.09 12.86 12.20
CA PHE A 284 -9.73 12.58 11.82
C PHE A 284 -9.65 11.69 10.59
N HIS A 285 -8.61 11.89 9.78
CA HIS A 285 -8.15 10.90 8.82
C HIS A 285 -7.00 10.10 9.43
N VAL A 286 -7.29 8.93 9.97
CA VAL A 286 -6.34 8.07 10.73
C VAL A 286 -5.06 7.79 9.93
N LYS A 287 -5.19 7.43 8.65
CA LYS A 287 -4.03 7.18 7.78
C LYS A 287 -3.16 8.42 7.61
N ASN A 288 -3.73 9.56 7.20
CA ASN A 288 -2.95 10.71 6.78
C ASN A 288 -2.47 11.54 7.97
N GLN A 289 -3.31 11.78 8.97
CA GLN A 289 -2.94 12.65 10.09
C GLN A 289 -2.12 11.95 11.16
N PHE A 290 -2.17 10.62 11.28
CA PHE A 290 -1.46 9.89 12.35
C PHE A 290 -0.50 8.84 11.84
N TYR A 291 -0.91 8.02 10.87
CA TYR A 291 -0.12 6.85 10.46
C TYR A 291 1.00 7.20 9.47
N ARG A 292 0.73 8.05 8.47
CA ARG A 292 1.69 8.47 7.44
C ARG A 292 2.85 9.33 7.97
N PRO A 293 2.65 10.29 8.88
CA PRO A 293 3.75 11.14 9.35
C PRO A 293 4.93 10.37 9.95
N PRO A 294 4.75 9.46 10.94
CA PRO A 294 5.88 8.69 11.47
C PRO A 294 6.54 7.81 10.40
N GLN A 295 5.78 7.24 9.46
CA GLN A 295 6.33 6.48 8.34
C GLN A 295 7.21 7.34 7.43
N PHE A 296 6.74 8.52 7.01
CA PHE A 296 7.49 9.42 6.13
C PHE A 296 8.72 10.03 6.81
N ILE A 297 8.65 10.32 8.11
CA ILE A 297 9.82 10.78 8.87
C ILE A 297 10.86 9.66 8.96
N ALA A 298 10.47 8.45 9.40
CA ALA A 298 11.39 7.32 9.51
C ALA A 298 12.02 6.96 8.17
N LYS A 299 11.21 6.89 7.10
CA LYS A 299 11.65 6.68 5.71
C LYS A 299 12.64 7.75 5.26
N GLY A 300 12.29 9.02 5.46
CA GLY A 300 13.14 10.14 5.04
C GLY A 300 14.50 10.13 5.74
N LEU A 301 14.52 9.81 7.04
CA LEU A 301 15.75 9.64 7.80
C LEU A 301 16.54 8.39 7.34
N ALA A 302 15.86 7.26 7.15
CA ALA A 302 16.48 6.02 6.68
C ALA A 302 17.21 6.24 5.35
N TRP A 303 16.55 6.85 4.38
CA TRP A 303 17.17 7.20 3.09
C TRP A 303 18.30 8.21 3.23
N PHE A 304 18.17 9.21 4.11
CA PHE A 304 19.23 10.18 4.34
C PHE A 304 20.48 9.55 4.95
N TYR A 305 20.32 8.56 5.81
CA TYR A 305 21.42 7.88 6.49
C TYR A 305 21.86 6.58 5.82
N GLY A 306 21.23 6.17 4.72
CA GLY A 306 21.56 4.93 4.00
C GLY A 306 21.17 3.66 4.76
N VAL A 307 20.10 3.73 5.56
CA VAL A 307 19.52 2.56 6.24
C VAL A 307 18.75 1.71 5.20
N PRO A 308 19.10 0.43 5.02
CA PRO A 308 18.49 -0.42 3.99
C PRO A 308 17.15 -1.03 4.42
N ASP A 309 16.82 -1.00 5.71
CA ASP A 309 15.56 -1.55 6.22
C ASP A 309 14.34 -0.85 5.60
N VAL A 310 13.31 -1.65 5.29
CA VAL A 310 12.08 -1.16 4.64
C VAL A 310 10.96 -0.98 5.66
N ASN A 311 10.76 -1.93 6.58
CA ASN A 311 9.76 -1.82 7.64
C ASN A 311 10.05 -0.61 8.55
N THR A 312 9.02 0.18 8.90
CA THR A 312 9.22 1.43 9.64
C THR A 312 9.78 1.20 11.04
N VAL A 313 9.39 0.14 11.74
CA VAL A 313 9.94 -0.15 13.08
C VAL A 313 11.40 -0.58 12.98
N GLN A 314 11.75 -1.40 11.99
CA GLN A 314 13.14 -1.80 11.74
C GLN A 314 14.02 -0.60 11.34
N GLN A 315 13.49 0.33 10.53
CA GLN A 315 14.17 1.58 10.22
C GLN A 315 14.48 2.39 11.48
N LEU A 316 13.53 2.51 12.41
CA LEU A 316 13.75 3.21 13.67
C LEU A 316 14.82 2.52 14.52
N ASP A 317 14.78 1.19 14.61
CA ASP A 317 15.78 0.42 15.36
C ASP A 317 17.18 0.54 14.74
N ALA A 318 17.29 0.51 13.40
CA ALA A 318 18.54 0.71 12.67
C ALA A 318 19.08 2.14 12.81
N LEU A 319 18.21 3.16 12.80
CA LEU A 319 18.59 4.56 13.08
C LEU A 319 19.11 4.73 14.52
N VAL A 320 18.54 4.02 15.49
CA VAL A 320 19.06 4.01 16.86
C VAL A 320 20.41 3.32 16.93
N LEU A 321 20.54 2.14 16.31
CA LEU A 321 21.80 1.38 16.29
C LEU A 321 22.93 2.16 15.61
N GLY A 322 22.61 2.90 14.53
CA GLY A 322 23.55 3.74 13.80
C GLY A 322 23.86 5.09 14.47
N ASN A 323 23.36 5.35 15.69
CA ASN A 323 23.50 6.62 16.38
C ASN A 323 23.03 7.82 15.51
N HIS A 324 21.86 7.65 14.89
CA HIS A 324 21.15 8.67 14.13
C HIS A 324 19.80 9.05 14.76
N MET A 325 19.39 8.33 15.80
CA MET A 325 18.21 8.61 16.61
C MET A 325 18.44 8.12 18.05
N SER A 326 17.99 8.86 19.06
CA SER A 326 18.02 8.39 20.44
C SER A 326 16.90 7.36 20.67
N ARG A 327 17.11 6.42 21.60
CA ARG A 327 16.07 5.45 21.97
C ARG A 327 14.81 6.12 22.50
N SER A 328 14.97 7.24 23.22
CA SER A 328 13.86 8.05 23.73
C SER A 328 13.00 8.60 22.60
N VAL A 329 13.65 9.17 21.57
CA VAL A 329 12.94 9.68 20.39
C VAL A 329 12.24 8.55 19.63
N ALA A 330 12.90 7.41 19.41
CA ALA A 330 12.28 6.26 18.75
C ALA A 330 11.02 5.74 19.49
N ASN A 331 11.02 5.79 20.83
CA ASN A 331 9.87 5.40 21.64
C ASN A 331 8.64 6.32 21.48
N ASN A 332 8.79 7.51 20.88
CA ASN A 332 7.64 8.35 20.53
C ASN A 332 6.92 7.87 19.27
N PHE A 333 7.62 7.19 18.34
CA PHE A 333 7.03 6.68 17.10
C PHE A 333 6.20 5.42 17.32
N LYS A 334 6.75 4.46 18.08
CA LYS A 334 6.22 3.09 18.19
C LYS A 334 4.75 3.04 18.68
N PRO A 335 4.33 3.80 19.71
CA PRO A 335 2.93 3.83 20.13
C PRO A 335 1.97 4.36 19.06
N ILE A 336 2.39 5.38 18.29
CA ILE A 336 1.57 5.94 17.20
C ILE A 336 1.34 4.85 16.15
N LEU A 337 2.43 4.19 15.70
CA LEU A 337 2.35 3.14 14.68
C LEU A 337 1.48 1.98 15.14
N ASP A 338 1.62 1.54 16.39
CA ASP A 338 0.85 0.42 16.94
C ASP A 338 -0.65 0.71 17.04
N VAL A 339 -1.02 1.82 17.70
CA VAL A 339 -2.42 2.22 17.89
C VAL A 339 -3.09 2.43 16.54
N MET A 340 -2.42 3.12 15.61
CA MET A 340 -2.97 3.40 14.29
C MET A 340 -3.06 2.14 13.43
N ALA A 341 -2.08 1.24 13.49
CA ALA A 341 -2.17 -0.04 12.80
C ALA A 341 -3.40 -0.83 13.25
N ARG A 342 -3.63 -0.96 14.56
CA ARG A 342 -4.81 -1.66 15.12
C ARG A 342 -6.11 -0.99 14.69
N LEU A 343 -6.22 0.32 14.84
CA LEU A 343 -7.42 1.08 14.49
C LEU A 343 -7.73 0.95 12.99
N ARG A 344 -6.73 1.14 12.11
CA ARG A 344 -6.92 0.97 10.66
C ARG A 344 -7.34 -0.46 10.33
N PHE A 345 -6.74 -1.46 10.97
CA PHE A 345 -7.09 -2.85 10.75
C PHE A 345 -8.56 -3.13 11.07
N LYS A 346 -9.04 -2.65 12.22
CA LYS A 346 -10.44 -2.74 12.62
C LYS A 346 -11.36 -2.03 11.64
N LEU A 347 -11.08 -0.75 11.34
CA LEU A 347 -11.90 0.05 10.42
C LEU A 347 -12.05 -0.61 9.05
N HIS A 348 -10.96 -1.19 8.55
CA HIS A 348 -10.91 -1.85 7.26
C HIS A 348 -11.78 -3.12 7.24
N LEU A 349 -11.74 -3.93 8.31
CA LEU A 349 -12.59 -5.11 8.45
C LEU A 349 -14.07 -4.73 8.64
N ASP A 350 -14.36 -3.77 9.53
CA ASP A 350 -15.73 -3.37 9.86
C ASP A 350 -16.46 -2.71 8.68
N ARG A 351 -15.73 -2.08 7.77
CA ARG A 351 -16.29 -1.29 6.65
C ARG A 351 -16.01 -1.87 5.27
N GLU A 352 -15.38 -3.04 5.23
CA GLU A 352 -15.05 -3.77 4.00
C GLU A 352 -14.38 -2.88 2.93
N GLY A 353 -13.39 -2.08 3.35
CA GLY A 353 -12.67 -1.15 2.46
C GLY A 353 -11.67 -0.26 3.19
N GLU A 354 -10.85 0.49 2.45
CA GLU A 354 -9.92 1.48 3.03
C GLU A 354 -10.67 2.72 3.57
N LYS A 355 -11.40 2.56 4.68
CA LYS A 355 -12.17 3.63 5.33
C LYS A 355 -11.44 4.14 6.57
N ASP A 356 -10.53 5.08 6.35
CA ASP A 356 -9.65 5.62 7.39
C ASP A 356 -10.17 6.90 8.07
N PHE A 357 -11.42 7.32 7.81
CA PHE A 357 -12.02 8.53 8.39
C PHE A 357 -12.88 8.21 9.62
N VAL A 358 -12.69 8.94 10.71
CA VAL A 358 -13.36 8.70 12.00
C VAL A 358 -13.85 10.00 12.64
N TYR A 359 -14.82 9.91 13.54
CA TYR A 359 -15.35 11.06 14.30
C TYR A 359 -15.58 10.69 15.77
N VAL A 360 -15.52 11.69 16.65
CA VAL A 360 -15.56 11.50 18.12
C VAL A 360 -16.97 11.49 18.70
N ALA A 361 -17.93 12.14 18.03
CA ALA A 361 -19.31 12.26 18.49
C ALA A 361 -20.28 12.31 17.30
N ALA A 362 -21.35 11.50 17.36
CA ALA A 362 -22.36 11.46 16.30
C ALA A 362 -23.09 12.80 16.16
N ALA A 363 -23.43 13.44 17.28
CA ALA A 363 -24.09 14.75 17.27
C ALA A 363 -23.26 15.82 16.53
N THR A 364 -21.94 15.86 16.76
CA THR A 364 -21.05 16.80 16.05
C THR A 364 -20.98 16.51 14.56
N ARG A 365 -20.88 15.23 14.17
CA ARG A 365 -20.93 14.81 12.76
C ARG A 365 -22.24 15.25 12.10
N ASP A 366 -23.36 15.00 12.75
CA ASP A 366 -24.70 15.27 12.20
C ASP A 366 -24.96 16.76 12.06
N ALA A 367 -24.53 17.56 13.05
CA ALA A 367 -24.58 19.01 12.98
C ALA A 367 -23.75 19.55 11.81
N GLU A 368 -22.55 19.01 11.57
CA GLU A 368 -21.69 19.45 10.47
C GLU A 368 -22.24 19.03 9.09
N ILE A 369 -22.78 17.82 8.96
CA ILE A 369 -23.49 17.40 7.74
C ILE A 369 -24.70 18.30 7.47
N ALA A 370 -25.49 18.61 8.50
CA ALA A 370 -26.64 19.49 8.39
C ALA A 370 -26.21 20.92 7.98
N ARG A 371 -25.13 21.45 8.58
CA ARG A 371 -24.54 22.73 8.19
C ARG A 371 -24.19 22.76 6.71
N ILE A 372 -23.45 21.75 6.22
CA ILE A 372 -23.03 21.67 4.81
C ILE A 372 -24.24 21.55 3.88
N ASN A 373 -25.25 20.75 4.25
CA ASN A 373 -26.47 20.59 3.44
C ASN A 373 -27.34 21.86 3.41
N GLY A 374 -27.22 22.73 4.39
CA GLY A 374 -27.91 24.03 4.44
C GLY A 374 -27.23 25.13 3.61
N LEU A 375 -26.04 24.89 3.05
CA LEU A 375 -25.33 25.87 2.23
C LEU A 375 -25.96 25.97 0.84
N VAL A 376 -26.16 27.21 0.37
CA VAL A 376 -26.67 27.50 -0.98
C VAL A 376 -25.68 27.04 -2.07
N THR A 377 -24.39 27.22 -1.81
CA THR A 377 -23.29 26.75 -2.65
C THR A 377 -22.27 26.02 -1.75
N THR A 378 -21.73 24.91 -2.25
CA THR A 378 -20.73 24.12 -1.51
C THR A 378 -19.41 24.11 -2.26
N THR A 379 -18.31 24.26 -1.51
CA THR A 379 -16.96 24.08 -2.07
C THR A 379 -16.68 22.60 -2.36
N LYS A 380 -15.56 22.32 -3.06
CA LYS A 380 -15.13 20.92 -3.25
C LYS A 380 -14.79 20.28 -1.90
N GLU A 381 -14.09 21.03 -1.05
CA GLU A 381 -13.64 20.62 0.28
C GLU A 381 -14.83 20.27 1.18
N GLU A 382 -15.91 21.06 1.14
CA GLU A 382 -17.12 20.79 1.90
C GLU A 382 -17.85 19.53 1.40
N ARG A 383 -17.91 19.31 0.08
CA ARG A 383 -18.50 18.09 -0.49
C ARG A 383 -17.67 16.85 -0.14
N ASP A 384 -16.35 16.96 -0.16
CA ASP A 384 -15.43 15.89 0.22
C ASP A 384 -15.55 15.60 1.72
N LEU A 385 -15.60 16.63 2.57
CA LEU A 385 -15.80 16.48 4.01
C LEU A 385 -17.15 15.84 4.33
N ARG A 386 -18.24 16.28 3.69
CA ARG A 386 -19.56 15.65 3.86
C ARG A 386 -19.51 14.16 3.51
N THR A 387 -18.89 13.81 2.39
CA THR A 387 -18.75 12.41 1.96
C THR A 387 -17.94 11.61 2.97
N ARG A 388 -16.85 12.17 3.49
CA ARG A 388 -16.01 11.54 4.53
C ARG A 388 -16.77 11.35 5.84
N LEU A 389 -17.54 12.35 6.29
CA LEU A 389 -18.36 12.26 7.51
C LEU A 389 -19.46 11.21 7.38
N GLN A 390 -20.13 11.12 6.22
CA GLN A 390 -21.15 10.10 5.94
C GLN A 390 -20.57 8.67 5.94
N GLN A 391 -19.35 8.51 5.45
CA GLN A 391 -18.66 7.21 5.37
C GLN A 391 -17.84 6.88 6.62
N GLY A 392 -17.65 7.85 7.52
CA GLY A 392 -16.78 7.73 8.67
C GLY A 392 -17.28 6.76 9.73
N THR A 393 -16.43 6.50 10.71
CA THR A 393 -16.75 5.62 11.85
C THR A 393 -16.71 6.39 13.16
N LEU A 394 -17.73 6.19 14.00
CA LEU A 394 -17.74 6.69 15.37
C LEU A 394 -16.71 5.92 16.20
N LEU A 395 -15.79 6.65 16.83
CA LEU A 395 -14.84 6.04 17.75
C LEU A 395 -15.54 5.62 19.05
N THR A 396 -15.14 4.47 19.59
CA THR A 396 -15.45 4.11 20.97
C THR A 396 -14.69 5.02 21.94
N ALA A 397 -15.12 5.05 23.21
CA ALA A 397 -14.45 5.82 24.25
C ALA A 397 -12.96 5.44 24.40
N GLN A 398 -12.65 4.14 24.31
CA GLN A 398 -11.27 3.65 24.39
C GLN A 398 -10.45 4.08 23.17
N GLU A 399 -10.96 3.91 21.95
CA GLU A 399 -10.23 4.31 20.73
C GLU A 399 -9.95 5.81 20.69
N ARG A 400 -10.91 6.63 21.17
CA ARG A 400 -10.70 8.06 21.35
C ARG A 400 -9.60 8.34 22.36
N ALA A 401 -9.59 7.64 23.50
CA ALA A 401 -8.55 7.81 24.51
C ALA A 401 -7.16 7.44 23.96
N ASP A 402 -7.05 6.29 23.27
CA ASP A 402 -5.80 5.82 22.66
C ASP A 402 -5.29 6.82 21.59
N LEU A 403 -6.17 7.32 20.74
CA LEU A 403 -5.84 8.31 19.72
C LEU A 403 -5.37 9.63 20.34
N VAL A 404 -6.07 10.14 21.36
CA VAL A 404 -5.67 11.37 22.07
C VAL A 404 -4.35 11.21 22.80
N ALA A 405 -4.06 10.02 23.34
CA ALA A 405 -2.82 9.73 24.06
C ALA A 405 -1.58 9.83 23.17
N VAL A 406 -1.69 9.54 21.87
CA VAL A 406 -0.54 9.59 20.95
C VAL A 406 -0.33 10.94 20.26
N ILE A 407 -1.28 11.89 20.37
CA ILE A 407 -1.17 13.25 19.79
C ILE A 407 0.12 13.97 20.24
N PRO A 408 0.49 14.00 21.54
CA PRO A 408 1.72 14.69 21.97
C PRO A 408 2.98 14.13 21.31
N ASN A 409 3.08 12.79 21.20
CA ASN A 409 4.21 12.13 20.56
C ASN A 409 4.31 12.53 19.08
N LEU A 410 3.16 12.58 18.39
CA LEU A 410 3.10 12.99 16.99
C LEU A 410 3.56 14.44 16.78
N HIS A 411 3.07 15.37 17.60
CA HIS A 411 3.54 16.77 17.57
C HIS A 411 5.04 16.86 17.83
N TYR A 412 5.55 16.09 18.79
CA TYR A 412 6.98 16.05 19.12
C TYR A 412 7.82 15.61 17.92
N ILE A 413 7.51 14.47 17.29
CA ILE A 413 8.30 13.96 16.14
C ILE A 413 8.17 14.87 14.91
N MET A 414 7.01 15.49 14.68
CA MET A 414 6.81 16.46 13.59
C MET A 414 7.67 17.72 13.79
N ARG A 415 7.79 18.20 15.03
CA ARG A 415 8.69 19.31 15.36
C ARG A 415 10.16 18.95 15.10
N LEU A 416 10.60 17.75 15.51
CA LEU A 416 11.97 17.27 15.24
C LEU A 416 12.24 17.17 13.74
N ALA A 417 11.27 16.69 12.96
CA ALA A 417 11.37 16.62 11.49
C ALA A 417 11.54 18.01 10.86
N ALA A 418 10.78 19.01 11.33
CA ALA A 418 10.92 20.39 10.88
C ALA A 418 12.29 20.99 11.25
N GLU A 419 12.78 20.70 12.45
CA GLU A 419 14.12 21.12 12.88
C GLU A 419 15.21 20.46 12.06
N PHE A 420 15.10 19.16 11.80
CA PHE A 420 16.05 18.40 10.99
C PHE A 420 16.19 19.01 9.60
N LEU A 421 15.08 19.32 8.92
CA LEU A 421 15.11 19.98 7.62
C LEU A 421 15.78 21.35 7.69
N ARG A 422 15.43 22.20 8.66
CA ARG A 422 16.06 23.52 8.82
C ARG A 422 17.57 23.40 9.01
N GLU A 423 18.03 22.45 9.81
CA GLU A 423 19.46 22.25 10.08
C GLU A 423 20.20 21.71 8.85
N LYS A 424 19.62 20.74 8.13
CA LYS A 424 20.26 20.19 6.93
C LYS A 424 20.23 21.16 5.75
N GLU A 425 19.23 22.01 5.60
CA GLU A 425 19.16 22.98 4.50
C GLU A 425 20.08 24.20 4.71
N LYS A 426 20.29 24.64 5.96
CA LYS A 426 21.15 25.82 6.26
C LYS A 426 22.62 25.54 6.02
N VAL A 427 23.12 24.39 6.46
CA VAL A 427 24.52 23.97 6.31
C VAL A 427 24.52 22.44 6.18
N LEU A 428 24.33 21.95 4.96
CA LEU A 428 24.33 20.51 4.64
C LEU A 428 25.60 19.85 5.20
N GLY A 429 25.47 19.14 6.34
CA GLY A 429 26.46 18.16 6.77
C GLY A 429 27.00 18.23 8.20
N LYS A 430 26.82 19.29 9.01
CA LYS A 430 27.51 19.33 10.32
C LYS A 430 26.81 19.95 11.53
N ARG A 431 25.67 20.62 11.38
CA ARG A 431 25.03 21.28 12.53
C ARG A 431 23.78 20.49 12.90
N ASN A 432 23.86 19.82 14.05
CA ASN A 432 22.81 19.12 14.80
C ASN A 432 21.92 18.09 14.08
N ASN A 433 21.68 16.97 14.75
CA ASN A 433 20.60 16.05 14.43
C ASN A 433 19.63 16.07 15.61
N PRO A 434 18.45 16.72 15.49
CA PRO A 434 17.53 16.86 16.61
C PRO A 434 16.95 15.51 17.05
N PHE A 435 17.07 14.46 16.23
CA PHE A 435 16.68 13.10 16.61
C PHE A 435 17.64 12.43 17.60
N LEU A 436 18.82 13.01 17.87
CA LEU A 436 19.77 12.51 18.88
C LEU A 436 19.52 13.04 20.29
N ALA A 437 18.59 13.98 20.45
CA ALA A 437 18.27 14.60 21.73
C ALA A 437 17.63 13.62 22.75
#